data_AF-A0A970L0N1-F1
#
_entry.id   AF-A0A970L0N1-F1
#
_cell.length_a   1.000
_cell.length_b   1.000
_cell.length_c   1.000
_cell.angle_alpha   90.00
_cell.angle_beta   90.00
_cell.angle_gamma   90.00
#
_symmetry.space_group_name_H-M   'P 1'
#
loop_
_entity.id
_entity.type
_entity.pdbx_description
1 polymer ?
#
loop_
_entity_poly.entity_id
_entity_poly.type
_entity_poly.pdbx_seq_one_letter_code
_entity_poly.pdbx_strand_id
1 'polypeptide(L)'
;MAVHAFLGEVIGLVLITMGAIFLLVGVLISLTGIGVVVGIPLAVTGIILGLLGLAGAAIAVVWALIKLVLLLLFSPLILLFWLLRLLWHLVA
;
A
#
# COMPACT_ATOMS: atom_id res chain seq x y z
N MET A 1 -13.05 -4.67 -8.65
CA MET A 1 -11.78 -5.11 -8.01
C MET A 1 -10.76 -3.99 -7.80
N ALA A 2 -10.62 -3.00 -8.71
CA ALA A 2 -9.67 -1.90 -8.52
C ALA A 2 -9.94 -1.04 -7.26
N VAL A 3 -11.22 -0.81 -6.92
CA VAL A 3 -11.64 0.00 -5.77
C VAL A 3 -11.17 -0.57 -4.41
N HIS A 4 -11.15 -1.90 -4.25
CA HIS A 4 -10.75 -2.52 -2.98
C HIS A 4 -9.23 -2.43 -2.75
N ALA A 5 -8.43 -2.55 -3.81
CA ALA A 5 -6.98 -2.37 -3.73
C ALA A 5 -6.61 -0.90 -3.48
N PHE A 6 -7.32 0.03 -4.13
CA PHE A 6 -7.16 1.47 -3.92
C PHE A 6 -7.51 1.87 -2.47
N LEU A 7 -8.63 1.36 -1.93
CA LEU A 7 -9.00 1.60 -0.53
C LEU A 7 -7.97 1.03 0.44
N GLY A 8 -7.42 -0.16 0.18
CA GLY A 8 -6.37 -0.76 1.01
C GLY A 8 -5.09 0.09 1.09
N GLU A 9 -4.65 0.64 -0.05
CA GLU A 9 -3.48 1.53 -0.09
C GLU A 9 -3.73 2.86 0.63
N VAL A 10 -4.89 3.48 0.42
CA VAL A 10 -5.26 4.73 1.09
C VAL A 10 -5.36 4.53 2.61
N ILE A 11 -5.97 3.44 3.06
CA ILE A 11 -6.09 3.11 4.49
C ILE A 11 -4.70 2.84 5.10
N GLY A 12 -3.84 2.10 4.39
CA GLY A 12 -2.46 1.86 4.83
C GLY A 12 -1.67 3.15 5.00
N LEU A 13 -1.74 4.05 4.01
CA LEU A 13 -1.11 5.38 4.07
C LEU A 13 -1.61 6.19 5.28
N VAL A 14 -2.92 6.24 5.49
CA VAL A 14 -3.53 6.96 6.62
C VAL A 14 -3.05 6.40 7.97
N LEU A 15 -2.99 5.07 8.11
CA LEU A 15 -2.52 4.43 9.34
C LEU A 15 -1.04 4.70 9.62
N ILE A 16 -0.17 4.64 8.60
CA ILE A 16 1.24 5.01 8.73
C ILE A 16 1.39 6.48 9.16
N THR A 17 0.65 7.38 8.50
CA THR A 17 0.73 8.82 8.77
C THR A 17 0.23 9.16 10.17
N MET A 18 -0.91 8.60 10.58
CA MET A 18 -1.44 8.76 11.94
C MET A 18 -0.47 8.18 12.97
N GLY A 19 0.07 6.98 12.74
CA GLY A 19 1.05 6.35 13.63
C GLY A 19 2.29 7.20 13.85
N ALA A 20 2.84 7.79 12.77
CA ALA A 20 3.98 8.70 12.84
C ALA A 20 3.67 9.99 13.62
N ILE A 21 2.48 10.57 13.43
CA ILE A 21 2.03 11.75 14.18
C ILE A 21 1.91 11.43 15.67
N PHE A 22 1.28 10.31 16.02
CA PHE A 22 1.14 9.87 17.41
C PHE A 22 2.50 9.61 18.09
N LEU A 23 3.46 9.05 17.35
CA LEU A 23 4.84 8.91 17.81
C LEU A 23 5.52 10.26 18.06
N LEU A 24 5.44 11.18 17.10
CA LEU A 24 6.02 12.53 17.21
C LEU A 24 5.44 13.31 18.39
N VAL A 25 4.11 13.29 18.53
CA VAL A 25 3.40 13.95 19.63
C VAL A 25 3.73 13.28 20.96
N GLY A 26 3.78 11.95 21.00
CA GLY A 26 4.17 11.19 22.20
C GLY A 26 5.59 11.54 22.66
N VAL A 27 6.55 11.66 21.74
CA VAL A 27 7.92 12.09 22.02
C VAL A 27 7.97 13.54 22.48
N LEU A 28 7.23 14.45 21.82
CA LEU A 28 7.19 15.86 22.20
C LEU A 28 6.67 16.06 23.64
N ILE A 29 5.57 15.37 23.98
CA ILE A 29 4.99 15.39 25.32
C ILE A 29 5.90 14.65 26.32
N SER A 30 6.68 13.66 25.85
CA SER A 30 7.67 12.98 26.69
C SER A 30 8.70 13.96 27.27
N LEU A 31 9.12 14.92 26.44
CA LEU A 31 10.16 15.91 26.77
C LEU A 31 9.70 17.02 27.74
N THR A 32 8.40 17.18 27.99
CA THR A 32 7.85 18.25 28.85
C THR A 32 7.73 17.87 30.34
N GLY A 33 8.17 16.67 30.74
CA GLY A 33 8.16 16.22 32.14
C GLY A 33 6.86 15.57 32.62
N ILE A 34 5.76 15.69 31.86
CA ILE A 34 4.49 14.93 32.03
C ILE A 34 4.55 13.59 31.25
N GLY A 35 5.72 13.33 30.66
CA GLY A 35 5.93 12.41 29.57
C GLY A 35 5.63 10.93 29.79
N VAL A 36 5.72 10.46 31.02
CA VAL A 36 5.59 9.03 31.33
C VAL A 36 4.13 8.58 31.25
N VAL A 37 3.19 9.41 31.74
CA VAL A 37 1.78 9.03 31.86
C VAL A 37 1.02 9.23 30.55
N VAL A 38 1.38 10.24 29.76
CA VAL A 38 0.66 10.58 28.52
C VAL A 38 1.50 10.32 27.27
N GLY A 39 2.81 10.61 27.30
CA GLY A 39 3.69 10.47 26.15
C GLY A 39 3.97 9.02 25.76
N ILE A 40 4.22 8.13 26.74
CA ILE A 40 4.49 6.71 26.48
C ILE A 40 3.27 6.01 25.87
N PRO A 41 2.04 6.13 26.41
CA PRO A 41 0.87 5.53 25.77
C PRO A 41 0.63 6.04 24.35
N LEU A 42 0.81 7.34 24.10
CA LEU A 42 0.69 7.90 22.75
C LEU A 42 1.74 7.32 21.79
N ALA A 43 3.00 7.22 22.22
CA ALA A 43 4.07 6.66 21.41
C ALA A 43 3.83 5.18 21.09
N VAL A 44 3.36 4.40 22.08
CA VAL A 44 2.98 2.98 21.88
C VAL A 44 1.84 2.86 20.87
N THR A 45 0.82 3.72 20.99
CA THR A 45 -0.30 3.74 20.03
C THR A 45 0.19 4.07 18.62
N GLY A 46 1.13 5.03 18.50
CA GLY A 46 1.78 5.38 17.23
C GLY A 46 2.55 4.23 16.60
N ILE A 47 3.29 3.45 17.40
CA ILE A 47 4.03 2.26 16.93
C ILE A 47 3.05 1.18 16.44
N ILE A 48 1.98 0.90 17.18
CA ILE A 48 0.99 -0.10 16.79
C ILE A 48 0.32 0.28 15.47
N LEU A 49 -0.12 1.53 15.34
CA LEU A 49 -0.71 2.05 14.10
C LEU A 49 0.28 2.04 12.94
N GLY A 50 1.54 2.40 13.19
CA GLY A 50 2.61 2.36 12.18
C GLY A 50 2.91 0.95 11.69
N LEU A 51 2.98 -0.04 12.59
CA LEU A 51 3.18 -1.46 12.24
C LEU A 51 1.97 -2.03 11.47
N LEU A 52 0.75 -1.67 11.88
CA LEU A 52 -0.46 -2.07 11.16
C LEU A 52 -0.50 -1.47 9.75
N GLY A 53 -0.11 -0.20 9.61
CA GLY A 53 0.01 0.47 8.32
C GLY A 53 1.09 -0.15 7.42
N LEU A 54 2.24 -0.53 7.98
CA LEU A 54 3.30 -1.26 7.28
C LEU A 54 2.83 -2.64 6.79
N ALA A 55 2.07 -3.37 7.61
CA ALA A 55 1.49 -4.64 7.21
C ALA A 55 0.50 -4.48 6.04
N GLY A 56 -0.33 -3.44 6.07
CA GLY A 56 -1.22 -3.08 4.95
C GLY A 56 -0.45 -2.75 3.67
N ALA A 57 0.64 -1.98 3.78
CA ALA A 57 1.50 -1.64 2.66
C ALA A 57 2.18 -2.87 2.04
N ALA A 58 2.64 -3.82 2.86
CA ALA A 58 3.24 -5.07 2.37
C ALA A 58 2.25 -5.89 1.52
N ILE A 59 0.99 -6.00 1.94
CA ILE A 59 -0.06 -6.71 1.19
C ILE A 59 -0.34 -6.01 -0.14
N ALA A 60 -0.39 -4.67 -0.15
CA ALA A 60 -0.59 -3.89 -1.37
C ALA A 60 0.55 -4.12 -2.38
N VAL A 61 1.80 -4.16 -1.92
CA VAL A 61 2.98 -4.44 -2.76
C VAL A 61 2.91 -5.84 -3.37
N VAL A 62 2.57 -6.86 -2.58
CA VAL A 62 2.40 -8.24 -3.09
C VAL A 62 1.30 -8.29 -4.16
N TRP A 63 0.17 -7.61 -3.92
CA TRP A 63 -0.93 -7.58 -4.87
C TRP A 63 -0.57 -6.83 -6.16
N ALA A 64 0.17 -5.72 -6.06
CA ALA A 64 0.69 -5.00 -7.21
C ALA A 64 1.67 -5.87 -8.03
N LEU A 65 2.51 -6.65 -7.37
CA LEU A 65 3.43 -7.59 -8.02
C LEU A 65 2.68 -8.67 -8.80
N ILE A 66 1.64 -9.27 -8.19
CA ILE A 66 0.78 -10.26 -8.87
C ILE A 66 0.13 -9.66 -10.11
N LYS A 67 -0.43 -8.44 -10.00
CA LYS A 67 -1.02 -7.74 -11.16
C LYS A 67 0.01 -7.48 -12.24
N LEU A 68 1.22 -7.05 -11.88
CA LEU A 68 2.30 -6.81 -12.84
C LEU A 68 2.68 -8.10 -13.58
N VAL A 69 2.85 -9.20 -12.85
CA VAL A 69 3.18 -10.51 -13.42
C VAL A 69 2.07 -11.00 -14.35
N LEU A 70 0.81 -10.87 -13.93
CA LEU A 70 -0.33 -11.19 -14.80
C LEU A 70 -0.33 -10.32 -16.07
N LEU A 71 -0.10 -9.02 -15.94
CA LEU A 71 -0.06 -8.10 -17.08
C LEU A 71 1.04 -8.49 -18.06
N LEU A 72 2.22 -8.87 -17.55
CA LEU A 72 3.33 -9.38 -18.36
C LEU A 72 3.01 -10.72 -19.04
N LEU A 73 2.32 -11.64 -18.36
CA LEU A 73 1.94 -12.95 -18.91
C LEU A 73 0.87 -12.82 -20.01
N PHE A 74 -0.10 -11.92 -19.84
CA PHE A 74 -1.18 -11.73 -20.80
C PHE A 74 -0.83 -10.76 -21.95
N SER A 75 0.17 -9.89 -21.77
CA SER A 75 0.70 -8.99 -22.81
C SER A 75 1.08 -9.69 -24.13
N PRO A 76 1.89 -10.76 -24.15
CA PRO A 76 2.27 -11.45 -25.39
C PRO A 76 1.07 -12.15 -26.05
N LEU A 77 0.11 -12.66 -25.28
CA LEU A 77 -1.09 -13.30 -25.82
C LEU A 77 -2.00 -12.28 -26.53
N ILE A 78 -2.14 -11.09 -25.94
CA ILE A 78 -2.89 -9.99 -26.56
C ILE A 78 -2.19 -9.55 -27.85
N LEU A 79 -0.87 -9.34 -27.82
CA LEU A 79 -0.09 -8.98 -29.02
C LEU A 79 -0.21 -10.04 -30.13
N LEU A 80 -0.15 -11.32 -29.77
CA LEU A 80 -0.31 -12.42 -30.72
C LEU A 80 -1.70 -12.44 -31.36
N PHE A 81 -2.76 -12.22 -30.56
CA PHE A 81 -4.12 -12.11 -31.08
C PHE A 81 -4.27 -10.95 -32.07
N TRP A 82 -3.72 -9.77 -31.75
CA TRP A 82 -3.71 -8.62 -32.66
C TRP A 82 -2.92 -8.91 -33.94
N LEU A 83 -1.78 -9.59 -33.83
CA LEU A 83 -0.96 -9.98 -34.98
C LEU A 83 -1.70 -10.96 -35.91
N LEU A 84 -2.33 -11.99 -35.35
CA LEU A 84 -3.12 -12.95 -36.12
C LEU A 84 -4.29 -12.28 -36.85
N ARG A 85 -4.96 -11.34 -36.18
CA ARG A 85 -6.02 -10.54 -36.78
C ARG A 85 -5.51 -9.65 -37.92
N LEU A 86 -4.35 -9.02 -37.74
CA LEU A 86 -3.72 -8.20 -38.79
C LEU A 86 -3.36 -9.05 -40.02
N LEU A 87 -2.78 -10.23 -39.79
CA LEU A 87 -2.42 -11.18 -40.86
C LEU A 87 -3.67 -11.63 -41.62
N TRP A 88 -4.77 -11.92 -40.93
CA TRP A 88 -6.04 -12.25 -41.56
C TRP A 88 -6.54 -11.14 -42.50
N HIS A 89 -6.47 -9.88 -42.06
CA HIS A 89 -6.88 -8.73 -42.89
C HIS A 89 -5.91 -8.39 -44.03
N LEU A 90 -4.68 -8.90 -44.01
CA LEU A 90 -3.70 -8.73 -45.10
C LEU A 90 -3.81 -9.80 -46.18
N VAL A 91 -4.32 -10.98 -45.80
CA VAL A 91 -4.50 -12.14 -46.69
C VAL A 91 -5.87 -12.13 -47.38
N ALA A 92 -6.90 -11.61 -46.71
CA ALA A 92 -8.25 -11.42 -47.26
C ALA A 92 -8.36 -10.13 -48.09
#